data_AF-A0A957L7N6-F1
#
_entry.id   AF-A0A957L7N6-F1
#
_cell.length_a   1.000
_cell.length_b   1.000
_cell.length_c   1.000
_cell.angle_alpha   90.00
_cell.angle_beta   90.00
_cell.angle_gamma   90.00
#
_symmetry.space_group_name_H-M   'P 1'
#
loop_
_entity.id
_entity.type
_entity.pdbx_description
1 polymer ?
#
loop_
_entity_poly.entity_id
_entity_poly.type
_entity_poly.pdbx_seq_one_letter_code
_entity_poly.pdbx_strand_id
1 'polypeptide(L)'
;MLDAQVTQPGCRVVESTNPGELAEIYKDTVNIAIWRRPTLGVSQQVLRNGHFPSLSMTLVPEQVSETLSGRLPEFAQRQTLITDIAWLAEMFACLFDLDQLGLRLTVLEKAMCPRFHVDHVPCRLLTSYTGPATEWLPEHRVDRGQLGPGSPELAPPAHDIQHLQSGDVALLKGENWDGNEGHGLVHRSPAVADGESRLLLSLDFA
;
A
#
# COMPACT_ATOMS: atom_id res chain seq x y z
N MET A 1 -5.09 -23.66 -36.83
CA MET A 1 -5.25 -22.75 -35.67
C MET A 1 -4.05 -23.03 -34.78
N LEU A 2 -3.06 -22.14 -34.83
CA LEU A 2 -1.87 -22.22 -33.99
C LEU A 2 -2.21 -21.46 -32.70
N ASP A 3 -2.22 -22.19 -31.58
CA ASP A 3 -2.32 -21.60 -30.25
C ASP A 3 -1.13 -20.66 -30.06
N ALA A 4 -1.41 -19.36 -30.05
CA ALA A 4 -0.45 -18.37 -29.61
C ALA A 4 -0.26 -18.59 -28.11
N GLN A 5 0.88 -19.17 -27.74
CA GLN A 5 1.41 -19.06 -26.39
C GLN A 5 1.64 -17.58 -26.13
N VAL A 6 0.66 -16.92 -25.48
CA VAL A 6 0.85 -15.59 -24.90
C VAL A 6 1.90 -15.77 -23.82
N THR A 7 3.16 -15.53 -24.17
CA THR A 7 4.23 -15.33 -23.19
C THR A 7 3.80 -14.16 -22.32
N GLN A 8 3.46 -14.45 -21.06
CA GLN A 8 3.08 -13.43 -20.10
C GLN A 8 4.23 -12.42 -19.99
N PRO A 9 3.96 -11.11 -20.12
CA PRO A 9 4.96 -10.10 -19.81
C PRO A 9 5.36 -10.29 -18.35
N GLY A 10 6.65 -10.50 -18.08
CA GLY A 10 7.14 -10.58 -16.70
C GLY A 10 6.72 -9.33 -15.94
N CYS A 11 6.08 -9.51 -14.77
CA CYS A 11 5.73 -8.41 -13.90
C CYS A 11 7.01 -7.73 -13.39
N ARG A 12 7.24 -6.52 -13.89
CA ARG A 12 8.32 -5.62 -13.55
C ARG A 12 7.92 -4.81 -12.31
N VAL A 13 8.91 -4.58 -11.47
CA VAL A 13 8.84 -3.72 -10.30
C VAL A 13 9.51 -2.41 -10.68
N VAL A 14 8.86 -1.29 -10.34
CA VAL A 14 9.45 0.04 -10.51
C VAL A 14 9.80 0.58 -9.14
N GLU A 15 11.06 0.95 -8.95
CA GLU A 15 11.54 1.60 -7.73
C GLU A 15 12.32 2.86 -8.10
N SER A 16 11.97 3.98 -7.49
CA SER A 16 12.60 5.27 -7.79
C SER A 16 12.53 6.22 -6.61
N THR A 17 13.45 7.18 -6.55
CA THR A 17 13.36 8.33 -5.63
C THR A 17 12.54 9.48 -6.21
N ASN A 18 12.16 9.40 -7.49
CA ASN A 18 11.29 10.36 -8.17
C ASN A 18 9.81 9.95 -8.01
N PRO A 19 8.94 10.76 -7.38
CA PRO A 19 7.52 10.44 -7.25
C PRO A 19 6.79 10.31 -8.60
N GLY A 20 7.29 10.94 -9.66
CA GLY A 20 6.69 10.83 -11.00
C GLY A 20 6.72 9.42 -11.59
N GLU A 21 7.63 8.56 -11.13
CA GLU A 21 7.70 7.15 -11.58
C GLU A 21 6.56 6.29 -11.00
N LEU A 22 5.74 6.82 -10.08
CA LEU A 22 4.50 6.14 -9.68
C LEU A 22 3.54 5.95 -10.86
N ALA A 23 3.59 6.84 -11.87
CA ALA A 23 2.78 6.72 -13.09
C ALA A 23 3.14 5.49 -13.94
N GLU A 24 4.29 4.85 -13.70
CA GLU A 24 4.66 3.60 -14.36
C GLU A 24 3.68 2.46 -14.03
N ILE A 25 2.85 2.60 -13.00
CA ILE A 25 1.76 1.66 -12.68
C ILE A 25 0.81 1.42 -13.85
N TYR A 26 0.68 2.37 -14.78
CA TYR A 26 -0.13 2.23 -15.99
C TYR A 26 0.41 1.24 -17.00
N LYS A 27 1.69 0.84 -16.91
CA LYS A 27 2.25 -0.16 -17.82
C LYS A 27 1.68 -1.52 -17.46
N ASP A 28 1.22 -2.26 -18.47
CA ASP A 28 0.68 -3.62 -18.32
C ASP A 28 1.64 -4.57 -17.60
N THR A 29 2.94 -4.30 -17.71
CA THR A 29 3.99 -5.10 -17.09
C THR A 29 4.28 -4.71 -15.63
N VAL A 30 3.64 -3.70 -15.05
CA VAL A 30 3.98 -3.20 -13.71
C VAL A 30 2.82 -3.40 -12.74
N ASN A 31 3.03 -4.21 -11.69
CA ASN A 31 2.01 -4.40 -10.63
C ASN A 31 2.39 -3.74 -9.30
N ILE A 32 3.61 -3.21 -9.21
CA ILE A 32 4.03 -2.37 -8.10
C ILE A 32 4.96 -1.24 -8.59
N ALA A 33 4.63 -0.02 -8.21
CA ALA A 33 5.49 1.14 -8.36
C ALA A 33 5.79 1.73 -6.98
N ILE A 34 7.07 1.87 -6.64
CA ILE A 34 7.56 2.27 -5.31
C ILE A 34 8.33 3.58 -5.43
N TRP A 35 7.82 4.60 -4.76
CA TRP A 35 8.54 5.82 -4.46
C TRP A 35 9.32 5.66 -3.16
N ARG A 36 10.64 5.50 -3.28
CA ARG A 36 11.61 5.43 -2.19
C ARG A 36 11.88 6.82 -1.65
N ARG A 37 11.53 7.07 -0.39
CA ARG A 37 11.70 8.38 0.25
C ARG A 37 12.05 8.24 1.74
N PRO A 38 12.71 9.24 2.35
CA PRO A 38 13.00 9.23 3.77
C PRO A 38 11.73 9.16 4.64
N THR A 39 11.86 8.65 5.86
CA THR A 39 10.77 8.66 6.83
C THR A 39 10.43 10.07 7.28
N LEU A 40 9.17 10.30 7.66
CA LEU A 40 8.74 11.57 8.28
C LEU A 40 9.10 11.68 9.78
N GLY A 41 9.72 10.64 10.34
CA GLY A 41 10.10 10.62 11.76
C GLY A 41 8.93 10.53 12.74
N VAL A 42 7.79 9.95 12.35
CA VAL A 42 6.65 9.74 13.27
C VAL A 42 7.07 8.73 14.36
N SER A 43 7.05 9.18 15.61
CA SER A 43 7.51 8.38 16.75
C SER A 43 6.51 7.29 17.15
N GLN A 44 7.02 6.08 17.41
CA GLN A 44 6.27 4.97 18.00
C GLN A 44 5.59 5.36 19.33
N GLN A 45 6.17 6.30 20.08
CA GLN A 45 5.60 6.76 21.35
C GLN A 45 4.23 7.44 21.16
N VAL A 46 4.05 8.15 20.04
CA VAL A 46 2.77 8.81 19.73
C VAL A 46 1.66 7.77 19.55
N LEU A 47 1.98 6.60 18.98
CA LEU A 47 1.03 5.53 18.75
C LEU A 47 0.64 4.81 20.05
N ARG A 48 1.62 4.59 20.93
CA ARG A 48 1.44 3.90 22.23
C ARG A 48 0.62 4.68 23.25
N ASN A 49 0.49 5.99 23.07
CA ASN A 49 -0.29 6.84 23.96
C ASN A 49 -1.81 6.63 23.82
N GLY A 50 -2.26 5.75 22.93
CA GLY A 50 -3.65 5.26 22.85
C GLY A 50 -4.67 6.25 22.29
N HIS A 51 -4.25 7.46 21.91
CA HIS A 51 -5.14 8.52 21.42
C HIS A 51 -5.12 8.67 19.89
N PHE A 52 -4.35 7.84 19.17
CA PHE A 52 -4.32 7.91 17.71
C PHE A 52 -5.59 7.26 17.14
N PRO A 53 -6.46 7.99 16.42
CA PRO A 53 -7.71 7.43 15.94
C PRO A 53 -7.47 6.45 14.79
N SER A 54 -8.29 5.41 14.71
CA SER A 54 -8.48 4.64 13.48
C SER A 54 -9.49 5.38 12.61
N LEU A 55 -9.05 5.83 11.45
CA LEU A 55 -9.82 6.63 10.51
C LEU A 55 -10.06 5.80 9.24
N SER A 56 -11.31 5.75 8.78
CA SER A 56 -11.71 5.17 7.50
C SER A 56 -12.86 6.01 6.96
N MET A 57 -12.66 6.68 5.83
CA MET A 57 -13.63 7.62 5.27
C MET A 57 -13.43 7.84 3.78
N THR A 58 -14.49 8.23 3.08
CA THR A 58 -14.42 8.72 1.72
C THR A 58 -14.38 10.25 1.75
N LEU A 59 -13.44 10.85 1.03
CA LEU A 59 -13.22 12.31 1.01
C LEU A 59 -12.87 12.76 -0.41
N VAL A 60 -13.16 14.02 -0.72
CA VAL A 60 -12.47 14.73 -1.81
C VAL A 60 -11.05 15.09 -1.34
N PRO A 61 -10.02 15.07 -2.21
CA PRO A 61 -8.63 15.30 -1.82
C PRO A 61 -8.39 16.61 -1.06
N GLU A 62 -9.08 17.68 -1.45
CA GLU A 62 -8.93 19.02 -0.88
C GLU A 62 -9.38 19.09 0.59
N GLN A 63 -10.25 18.18 1.03
CA GLN A 63 -10.77 18.14 2.39
C GLN A 63 -9.87 17.34 3.35
N VAL A 64 -8.86 16.64 2.86
CA VAL A 64 -8.02 15.74 3.67
C VAL A 64 -7.30 16.50 4.79
N SER A 65 -6.68 17.65 4.48
CA SER A 65 -5.93 18.44 5.46
C SER A 65 -6.81 18.94 6.60
N GLU A 66 -7.97 19.54 6.28
CA GLU A 66 -8.93 20.04 7.27
C GLU A 66 -9.49 18.90 8.12
N THR A 67 -9.88 17.80 7.47
CA THR A 67 -10.47 16.64 8.14
C THR A 67 -9.50 15.99 9.12
N LEU A 68 -8.24 15.80 8.72
CA LEU A 68 -7.22 15.23 9.60
C LEU A 68 -6.82 16.20 10.72
N SER A 69 -6.82 17.50 10.46
CA SER A 69 -6.59 18.52 11.48
C SER A 69 -7.64 18.43 12.60
N GLY A 70 -8.91 18.22 12.26
CA GLY A 70 -9.98 18.07 13.26
C GLY A 70 -9.96 16.75 14.05
N ARG A 71 -9.19 15.74 13.60
CA ARG A 71 -9.26 14.38 14.16
C ARG A 71 -7.96 13.88 14.79
N LEU A 72 -6.81 14.32 14.31
CA LEU A 72 -5.52 13.87 14.83
C LEU A 72 -5.12 14.61 16.11
N PRO A 73 -4.65 13.89 17.15
CA PRO A 73 -4.16 14.51 18.38
C PRO A 73 -2.90 15.33 18.11
N GLU A 74 -2.56 16.26 19.01
CA GLU A 74 -1.32 17.05 18.93
C GLU A 74 -0.06 16.20 19.20
N PHE A 75 0.93 16.30 18.32
CA PHE A 75 2.27 15.73 18.45
C PHE A 75 3.25 16.43 17.51
N ALA A 76 4.56 16.24 17.73
CA ALA A 76 5.61 17.01 17.04
C ALA A 76 5.53 16.95 15.51
N GLN A 77 5.24 15.79 14.93
CA GLN A 77 5.15 15.59 13.47
C GLN A 77 3.73 15.74 12.92
N ARG A 78 2.75 16.22 13.69
CA ARG A 78 1.34 16.27 13.29
C ARG A 78 1.13 16.99 11.97
N GLN A 79 1.63 18.22 11.86
CA GLN A 79 1.45 19.01 10.64
C GLN A 79 2.16 18.38 9.44
N THR A 80 3.38 17.87 9.64
CA THR A 80 4.14 17.17 8.59
C THR A 80 3.38 15.94 8.08
N LEU A 81 2.80 15.15 8.99
CA LEU A 81 1.99 13.98 8.62
C LEU A 81 0.73 14.39 7.85
N ILE A 82 0.01 15.41 8.31
CA ILE A 82 -1.20 15.89 7.64
C ILE A 82 -0.89 16.38 6.23
N THR A 83 0.16 17.20 6.08
CA THR A 83 0.60 17.72 4.77
C THR A 83 0.98 16.58 3.83
N ASP A 84 1.73 15.58 4.31
CA ASP A 84 2.12 14.45 3.48
C ASP A 84 0.92 13.60 3.04
N ILE A 85 -0.01 13.30 3.95
CA ILE A 85 -1.23 12.56 3.59
C ILE A 85 -2.07 13.34 2.58
N ALA A 86 -2.20 14.66 2.72
CA ALA A 86 -2.91 15.49 1.76
C ALA A 86 -2.24 15.46 0.37
N TRP A 87 -0.91 15.57 0.30
CA TRP A 87 -0.17 15.43 -0.96
C TRP A 87 -0.34 14.05 -1.60
N LEU A 88 -0.29 12.98 -0.81
CA LEU A 88 -0.51 11.62 -1.34
C LEU A 88 -1.94 11.45 -1.85
N ALA A 89 -2.92 12.05 -1.17
CA ALA A 89 -4.32 12.06 -1.60
C ALA A 89 -4.51 12.80 -2.93
N GLU A 90 -3.95 14.02 -3.05
CA GLU A 90 -3.97 14.80 -4.30
C GLU A 90 -3.27 14.07 -5.45
N MET A 91 -2.08 13.50 -5.19
CA MET A 91 -1.33 12.72 -6.18
C MET A 91 -2.12 11.48 -6.64
N PHE A 92 -2.70 10.74 -5.71
CA PHE A 92 -3.49 9.53 -6.02
C PHE A 92 -4.73 9.88 -6.85
N ALA A 93 -5.48 10.90 -6.43
CA ALA A 93 -6.65 11.37 -7.16
C ALA A 93 -6.31 11.91 -8.55
N CYS A 94 -5.24 12.72 -8.66
CA CYS A 94 -4.76 13.22 -9.95
C CYS A 94 -4.30 12.09 -10.87
N LEU A 95 -3.62 11.08 -10.32
CA LEU A 95 -3.11 9.98 -11.12
C LEU A 95 -4.27 9.19 -11.73
N PHE A 96 -5.29 8.87 -10.93
CA PHE A 96 -6.40 8.00 -11.32
C PHE A 96 -7.69 8.73 -11.74
N ASP A 97 -7.65 10.06 -11.88
CA ASP A 97 -8.79 10.92 -12.23
C ASP A 97 -10.01 10.72 -11.29
N LEU A 98 -9.77 10.83 -9.98
CA LEU A 98 -10.77 10.60 -8.94
C LEU A 98 -11.31 11.90 -8.34
N ASP A 99 -12.63 12.06 -8.32
CA ASP A 99 -13.29 13.13 -7.56
C ASP A 99 -13.22 12.88 -6.04
N GLN A 100 -13.23 11.61 -5.63
CA GLN A 100 -13.20 11.16 -4.24
C GLN A 100 -12.33 9.92 -4.09
N LEU A 101 -11.74 9.74 -2.92
CA LEU A 101 -10.95 8.57 -2.56
C LEU A 101 -11.32 8.04 -1.19
N GLY A 102 -11.13 6.73 -1.01
CA GLY A 102 -11.20 6.08 0.29
C GLY A 102 -9.87 6.27 1.01
N LEU A 103 -9.88 6.94 2.16
CA LEU A 103 -8.72 7.13 3.03
C LEU A 103 -8.88 6.26 4.28
N ARG A 104 -7.86 5.46 4.56
CA ARG A 104 -7.71 4.75 5.85
C ARG A 104 -6.39 5.10 6.49
N LEU A 105 -6.42 5.61 7.72
CA LEU A 105 -5.26 5.86 8.55
C LEU A 105 -5.45 5.14 9.88
N THR A 106 -4.59 4.17 10.19
CA THR A 106 -4.79 3.30 11.36
C THR A 106 -3.50 2.86 12.00
N VAL A 107 -3.55 2.67 13.32
CA VAL A 107 -2.48 2.06 14.10
C VAL A 107 -2.76 0.56 14.22
N LEU A 108 -1.78 -0.25 13.83
CA LEU A 108 -1.84 -1.71 13.88
C LEU A 108 -0.82 -2.23 14.89
N GLU A 109 -1.30 -3.00 15.87
CA GLU A 109 -0.49 -3.75 16.83
C GLU A 109 -0.38 -5.24 16.45
N LYS A 110 -1.15 -5.66 15.43
CA LYS A 110 -1.16 -7.00 14.86
C LYS A 110 -1.30 -6.91 13.34
N ALA A 111 -0.81 -7.92 12.63
CA ALA A 111 -0.99 -8.00 11.19
C ALA A 111 -2.48 -8.06 10.83
N MET A 112 -2.94 -7.16 9.96
CA MET A 112 -4.34 -7.13 9.50
C MET A 112 -4.62 -8.26 8.49
N CYS A 113 -3.69 -8.46 7.55
CA CYS A 113 -3.74 -9.52 6.53
C CYS A 113 -2.41 -10.30 6.56
N PRO A 114 -2.22 -11.24 7.50
CA PRO A 114 -0.96 -11.95 7.68
C PRO A 114 -0.65 -12.96 6.55
N ARG A 115 -1.67 -13.40 5.82
CA ARG A 115 -1.52 -14.31 4.67
C ARG A 115 -1.24 -13.52 3.40
N PHE A 116 -0.37 -14.07 2.54
CA PHE A 116 -0.22 -13.55 1.18
C PHE A 116 -1.55 -13.63 0.43
N HIS A 117 -1.95 -12.52 -0.16
CA HIS A 117 -3.21 -12.35 -0.87
C HIS A 117 -3.05 -11.33 -2.00
N VAL A 118 -4.07 -11.25 -2.83
CA VAL A 118 -4.26 -10.19 -3.82
C VAL A 118 -5.44 -9.32 -3.39
N ASP A 119 -5.35 -8.04 -3.69
CA ASP A 119 -6.45 -7.11 -3.48
C ASP A 119 -7.41 -7.14 -4.67
N HIS A 120 -8.71 -7.06 -4.38
CA HIS A 120 -9.78 -6.96 -5.38
C HIS A 120 -10.23 -5.49 -5.50
N VAL A 121 -9.27 -4.62 -5.80
CA VAL A 121 -9.47 -3.21 -6.17
C VAL A 121 -8.66 -2.90 -7.43
N PRO A 122 -8.90 -1.78 -8.13
CA PRO A 122 -8.08 -1.43 -9.29
C PRO A 122 -6.63 -1.16 -8.88
N CYS A 123 -6.43 -0.21 -7.98
CA CYS A 123 -5.12 0.08 -7.40
C CYS A 123 -5.27 0.61 -5.98
N ARG A 124 -4.27 0.33 -5.14
CA ARG A 124 -4.18 0.83 -3.77
C ARG A 124 -2.84 1.51 -3.54
N LEU A 125 -2.86 2.69 -2.93
CA LEU A 125 -1.66 3.28 -2.35
C LEU A 125 -1.47 2.78 -0.92
N LEU A 126 -0.25 2.37 -0.58
CA LEU A 126 0.16 2.01 0.78
C LEU A 126 1.39 2.79 1.23
N THR A 127 1.39 3.24 2.49
CA THR A 127 2.63 3.68 3.18
C THR A 127 2.58 3.37 4.67
N SER A 128 3.71 2.91 5.23
CA SER A 128 3.91 2.82 6.68
C SER A 128 4.71 4.03 7.13
N TYR A 129 4.11 4.93 7.90
CA TYR A 129 4.84 6.09 8.44
C TYR A 129 5.84 5.71 9.54
N THR A 130 5.55 4.64 10.28
CA THR A 130 6.43 4.05 11.28
C THR A 130 6.04 2.58 11.50
N GLY A 131 6.98 1.77 11.98
CA GLY A 131 6.82 0.33 12.13
C GLY A 131 7.01 -0.46 10.81
N PRO A 132 6.86 -1.78 10.86
CA PRO A 132 7.13 -2.66 9.72
C PRO A 132 6.22 -2.34 8.53
N ALA A 133 6.73 -2.49 7.31
CA ALA A 133 6.01 -2.13 6.08
C ALA A 133 5.68 -3.36 5.22
N THR A 134 4.78 -3.17 4.27
CA THR A 134 4.17 -4.25 3.48
C THR A 134 5.21 -5.17 2.86
N GLU A 135 4.94 -6.46 2.93
CA GLU A 135 5.73 -7.51 2.28
C GLU A 135 5.04 -7.94 1.00
N TRP A 136 5.80 -8.22 -0.06
CA TRP A 136 5.26 -8.62 -1.36
C TRP A 136 6.15 -9.64 -2.06
N LEU A 137 5.59 -10.31 -3.07
CA LEU A 137 6.29 -11.33 -3.86
C LEU A 137 6.37 -10.91 -5.33
N PRO A 138 7.55 -11.02 -5.96
CA PRO A 138 7.67 -10.93 -7.40
C PRO A 138 6.87 -12.03 -8.09
N GLU A 139 6.24 -11.73 -9.22
CA GLU A 139 5.32 -12.66 -9.91
C GLU A 139 5.95 -14.03 -10.18
N HIS A 140 7.23 -14.08 -10.58
CA HIS A 140 7.94 -15.33 -10.85
C HIS A 140 8.18 -16.21 -9.61
N ARG A 141 7.85 -15.72 -8.40
CA ARG A 141 7.92 -16.44 -7.12
C ARG A 141 6.56 -16.81 -6.56
N VAL A 142 5.48 -16.48 -7.28
CA VAL A 142 4.11 -16.72 -6.85
C VAL A 142 3.60 -18.04 -7.46
N ASP A 143 3.15 -18.95 -6.61
CA ASP A 143 2.24 -20.03 -7.02
C ASP A 143 0.80 -19.58 -6.80
N ARG A 144 0.13 -19.12 -7.87
CA ARG A 144 -1.24 -18.62 -7.81
C ARG A 144 -2.27 -19.68 -7.43
N GLY A 145 -1.96 -20.97 -7.60
CA GLY A 145 -2.82 -22.07 -7.14
C GLY A 145 -2.94 -22.14 -5.60
N GLN A 146 -2.02 -21.48 -4.89
CA GLN A 146 -2.01 -21.39 -3.43
C GLN A 146 -2.65 -20.09 -2.90
N LEU A 147 -3.27 -19.29 -3.77
CA LEU A 147 -4.01 -18.09 -3.38
C LEU A 147 -5.52 -18.39 -3.29
N GLY A 148 -6.18 -17.79 -2.30
CA GLY A 148 -7.65 -17.80 -2.18
C GLY A 148 -8.24 -18.70 -1.09
N PRO A 149 -9.57 -18.71 -0.93
CA PRO A 149 -10.24 -19.47 0.11
C PRO A 149 -10.03 -20.98 -0.05
N GLY A 150 -9.58 -21.64 1.01
CA GLY A 150 -9.36 -23.09 1.01
C GLY A 150 -8.02 -23.56 0.45
N SER A 151 -7.17 -22.64 -0.06
CA SER A 151 -5.81 -22.97 -0.45
C SER A 151 -4.89 -23.13 0.78
N PRO A 152 -3.84 -23.97 0.67
CA PRO A 152 -2.72 -23.92 1.61
C PRO A 152 -2.16 -22.50 1.71
N GLU A 153 -1.67 -22.11 2.88
CA GLU A 153 -1.00 -20.81 3.01
C GLU A 153 0.28 -20.79 2.19
N LEU A 154 0.41 -19.81 1.30
CA LEU A 154 1.64 -19.57 0.56
C LEU A 154 2.77 -19.25 1.55
N ALA A 155 3.75 -20.14 1.64
CA ALA A 155 4.90 -20.03 2.54
C ALA A 155 6.21 -20.01 1.73
N PRO A 156 6.50 -18.89 1.03
CA PRO A 156 7.70 -18.77 0.22
C PRO A 156 8.94 -18.70 1.13
N PRO A 157 10.12 -19.10 0.63
CA PRO A 157 11.38 -18.87 1.34
C PRO A 157 11.57 -17.40 1.68
N ALA A 158 12.12 -17.10 2.86
CA ALA A 158 12.28 -15.71 3.32
C ALA A 158 13.08 -14.81 2.36
N HIS A 159 14.02 -15.38 1.58
CA HIS A 159 14.80 -14.63 0.61
C HIS A 159 14.03 -14.22 -0.66
N ASP A 160 12.86 -14.82 -0.91
CA ASP A 160 11.99 -14.45 -2.02
C ASP A 160 11.05 -13.29 -1.65
N ILE A 161 10.86 -13.06 -0.34
CA ILE A 161 9.98 -12.01 0.19
C ILE A 161 10.66 -10.65 0.06
N GLN A 162 9.99 -9.72 -0.61
CA GLN A 162 10.43 -8.33 -0.74
C GLN A 162 9.73 -7.47 0.31
N HIS A 163 10.41 -6.41 0.74
CA HIS A 163 9.93 -5.54 1.80
C HIS A 163 9.90 -4.09 1.33
N LEU A 164 8.78 -3.42 1.56
CA LEU A 164 8.78 -1.96 1.66
C LEU A 164 9.52 -1.55 2.94
N GLN A 165 10.04 -0.34 2.96
CA GLN A 165 10.59 0.30 4.15
C GLN A 165 9.57 1.30 4.70
N SER A 166 9.68 1.65 5.99
CA SER A 166 8.90 2.77 6.52
C SER A 166 9.21 4.03 5.73
N GLY A 167 8.20 4.83 5.43
CA GLY A 167 8.31 6.03 4.60
C GLY A 167 8.07 5.78 3.11
N ASP A 168 8.35 4.59 2.58
CA ASP A 168 8.07 4.28 1.18
C ASP A 168 6.58 4.44 0.86
N VAL A 169 6.31 4.89 -0.36
CA VAL A 169 4.96 4.96 -0.93
C VAL A 169 4.90 3.98 -2.08
N ALA A 170 3.95 3.06 -2.02
CA ALA A 170 3.76 2.07 -3.07
C ALA A 170 2.35 2.12 -3.64
N LEU A 171 2.25 2.08 -4.96
CA LEU A 171 1.01 1.74 -5.67
C LEU A 171 1.02 0.25 -5.98
N LEU A 172 -0.02 -0.45 -5.56
CA LEU A 172 -0.21 -1.88 -5.76
C LEU A 172 -1.37 -2.07 -6.73
N LYS A 173 -1.12 -2.69 -7.88
CA LYS A 173 -2.16 -3.04 -8.84
C LYS A 173 -2.90 -4.28 -8.37
N GLY A 174 -4.23 -4.20 -8.28
CA GLY A 174 -5.08 -5.31 -7.84
C GLY A 174 -5.73 -6.05 -9.01
N GLU A 175 -6.62 -6.99 -8.67
CA GLU A 175 -7.32 -7.86 -9.63
C GLU A 175 -8.38 -7.12 -10.45
N ASN A 176 -8.92 -5.99 -9.95
CA ASN A 176 -9.95 -5.23 -10.66
C ASN A 176 -9.37 -4.12 -11.56
N TRP A 177 -8.06 -4.14 -11.80
CA TRP A 177 -7.47 -3.28 -12.83
C TRP A 177 -7.76 -3.90 -14.19
N ASP A 178 -8.28 -3.10 -15.13
CA ASP A 178 -8.62 -3.57 -16.47
C ASP A 178 -7.43 -4.25 -17.16
N GLY A 179 -7.55 -5.55 -17.45
CA GLY A 179 -6.49 -6.35 -18.08
C GLY A 179 -5.45 -6.92 -17.11
N ASN A 180 -5.67 -6.83 -15.80
CA ASN A 180 -4.80 -7.42 -14.76
C ASN A 180 -5.48 -8.59 -14.01
N GLU A 181 -6.53 -9.17 -14.58
CA GLU A 181 -7.24 -10.31 -13.98
C GLU A 181 -6.32 -11.52 -13.88
N GLY A 182 -6.30 -12.13 -12.69
CA GLY A 182 -5.37 -13.20 -12.36
C GLY A 182 -3.93 -12.73 -12.15
N HIS A 183 -3.67 -11.41 -12.11
CA HIS A 183 -2.33 -10.82 -12.03
C HIS A 183 -2.17 -9.78 -10.90
N GLY A 184 -3.11 -9.66 -9.97
CA GLY A 184 -2.98 -8.76 -8.81
C GLY A 184 -1.68 -8.99 -8.02
N LEU A 185 -1.11 -7.92 -7.47
CA LEU A 185 0.12 -8.03 -6.69
C LEU A 185 -0.11 -8.87 -5.42
N VAL A 186 0.69 -9.92 -5.27
CA VAL A 186 0.69 -10.75 -4.07
C VAL A 186 1.45 -10.07 -2.96
N HIS A 187 0.75 -9.74 -1.88
CA HIS A 187 1.32 -9.03 -0.74
C HIS A 187 0.67 -9.45 0.58
N ARG A 188 1.27 -9.01 1.69
CA ARG A 188 0.74 -9.21 3.04
C ARG A 188 1.17 -8.11 4.00
N SER A 189 0.46 -8.00 5.12
CA SER A 189 0.94 -7.24 6.26
C SER A 189 1.96 -8.08 7.03
N PRO A 190 3.18 -7.58 7.28
CA PRO A 190 4.13 -8.26 8.15
C PRO A 190 3.58 -8.38 9.58
N ALA A 191 4.14 -9.31 10.35
CA ALA A 191 3.94 -9.36 11.79
C ALA A 191 4.46 -8.07 12.45
N VAL A 192 3.77 -7.62 13.48
CA VAL A 192 4.23 -6.52 14.36
C VAL A 192 4.77 -7.18 15.62
N ALA A 193 5.98 -6.84 16.02
CA ALA A 193 6.60 -7.41 17.21
C ALA A 193 5.89 -6.93 18.49
N ASP A 194 5.97 -7.72 19.55
CA ASP A 194 5.33 -7.38 20.83
C ASP A 194 5.81 -6.02 21.34
N GLY A 195 4.84 -5.13 21.60
CA GLY A 195 5.09 -3.78 22.09
C GLY A 195 5.46 -2.76 21.00
N GLU A 196 5.52 -3.16 19.73
CA GLU A 196 5.62 -2.26 18.59
C GLU A 196 4.25 -1.92 17.99
N SER A 197 4.20 -0.88 17.16
CA SER A 197 3.01 -0.50 16.42
C SER A 197 3.39 -0.07 15.00
N ARG A 198 2.42 -0.11 14.09
CA ARG A 198 2.57 0.36 12.71
C ARG A 198 1.52 1.42 12.43
N LEU A 199 1.92 2.61 12.01
CA LEU A 199 0.98 3.61 11.47
C LEU A 199 0.89 3.42 9.96
N LEU A 200 -0.24 2.88 9.51
CA LEU A 200 -0.51 2.59 8.11
C LEU A 200 -1.47 3.63 7.53
N LEU A 201 -1.13 4.13 6.35
CA LEU A 201 -2.07 4.78 5.45
C LEU A 201 -2.37 3.86 4.25
N SER A 202 -3.64 3.73 3.90
CA SER A 202 -4.06 3.27 2.57
C SER A 202 -4.98 4.28 1.90
N LEU A 203 -4.80 4.44 0.59
CA LEU A 203 -5.74 5.17 -0.28
C LEU A 203 -6.27 4.22 -1.35
N ASP A 204 -7.58 4.27 -1.55
CA ASP A 204 -8.34 3.39 -2.44
C ASP A 204 -9.32 4.20 -3.31
N PHE A 205 -9.81 3.57 -4.37
CA PHE A 205 -10.97 4.04 -5.12
C PHE A 205 -12.19 4.03 -4.18
N ALA A 206 -13.02 5.09 -4.24
CA ALA A 206 -14.20 5.29 -3.40
C ALA A 206 -15.49 4.79 -4.03
#